data_AF-A0A4R5WFC2-F1
#
_entry.id   AF-A0A4R5WFC2-F1
#
_cell.length_a   1.000
_cell.length_b   1.000
_cell.length_c   1.000
_cell.angle_alpha   90.00
_cell.angle_beta   90.00
_cell.angle_gamma   90.00
#
_symmetry.space_group_name_H-M   'P 1'
#
loop_
_entity.id
_entity.type
_entity.pdbx_description
1 polymer ?
#
loop_
_entity_poly.entity_id
_entity_poly.type
_entity_poly.pdbx_seq_one_letter_code
_entity_poly.pdbx_strand_id
1 'polypeptide(L)'
;MLLAIAVGIGGLGYWGYSRYQSKQQLASIRNTVEAFAEASDTADTTKLASMMCEEERAQFVDGFEGQPNDGPIAPATRQPVNIGAINVKDNTATVEVTRPPSAMVTLKLKRENRTWKLCNPS
;
A
#
# COMPACT_ATOMS: atom_id res chain seq x y z
N MET A 1 33.73 18.84 -22.11
CA MET A 1 34.40 19.22 -20.84
C MET A 1 33.54 18.64 -19.73
N LEU A 2 33.85 17.56 -19.01
CA LEU A 2 35.08 16.88 -18.65
C LEU A 2 34.83 15.36 -18.57
N LEU A 3 35.77 14.58 -19.09
CA LEU A 3 35.98 13.17 -18.76
C LEU A 3 37.15 13.11 -17.76
N ALA A 4 36.97 12.50 -16.59
CA ALA A 4 37.99 11.76 -15.82
C ALA A 4 37.43 11.39 -14.42
N ILE A 5 36.94 10.16 -14.22
CA ILE A 5 37.66 8.97 -13.66
C ILE A 5 37.81 9.01 -12.12
N ALA A 6 37.09 8.11 -11.45
CA ALA A 6 37.59 7.42 -10.26
C ALA A 6 37.09 5.96 -10.28
N VAL A 7 38.04 5.06 -10.49
CA VAL A 7 37.93 3.61 -10.50
C VAL A 7 37.54 3.10 -9.11
N GLY A 8 36.62 2.12 -9.01
CA GLY A 8 36.63 1.19 -7.88
C GLY A 8 35.32 0.91 -7.12
N ILE A 9 34.12 1.17 -7.63
CA ILE A 9 32.87 0.82 -6.91
C ILE A 9 31.75 0.37 -7.89
N GLY A 10 32.09 -0.38 -8.93
CA GLY A 10 31.11 -0.83 -9.94
C GLY A 10 30.05 -1.82 -9.41
N GLY A 11 30.37 -2.59 -8.37
CA GLY A 11 29.46 -3.61 -7.82
C GLY A 11 28.60 -3.13 -6.64
N LEU A 12 29.13 -2.24 -5.79
CA LEU A 12 28.44 -1.82 -4.55
C LEU A 12 27.44 -0.68 -4.75
N GLY A 13 27.66 0.20 -5.75
CA GLY A 13 26.73 1.28 -6.05
C GLY A 13 25.39 0.76 -6.56
N TYR A 14 25.41 -0.23 -7.47
CA TYR A 14 24.19 -0.82 -8.03
C TYR A 14 23.43 -1.66 -7.00
N TRP A 15 24.14 -2.44 -6.16
CA TRP A 15 23.54 -3.22 -5.07
C TRP A 15 23.01 -2.35 -3.93
N GLY A 16 23.73 -1.29 -3.56
CA GLY A 16 23.27 -0.32 -2.56
C GLY A 16 22.02 0.43 -3.03
N TYR A 17 22.01 0.86 -4.30
CA TYR A 17 20.89 1.59 -4.89
C TYR A 17 19.66 0.68 -5.07
N SER A 18 19.82 -0.56 -5.53
CA SER A 18 18.70 -1.51 -5.65
C SER A 18 18.12 -1.85 -4.28
N ARG A 19 18.95 -2.11 -3.28
CA ARG A 19 18.50 -2.44 -1.92
C ARG A 19 17.86 -1.25 -1.20
N TYR A 20 18.34 -0.04 -1.47
CA TYR A 20 17.74 1.20 -0.98
C TYR A 20 16.38 1.45 -1.61
N GLN A 21 16.24 1.25 -2.94
CA GLN A 21 14.93 1.32 -3.60
C GLN A 21 13.96 0.26 -3.07
N SER A 22 14.40 -0.98 -2.84
CA SER A 22 13.55 -2.00 -2.22
C SER A 22 13.08 -1.60 -0.82
N LYS A 23 13.93 -0.99 0.01
CA LYS A 23 13.51 -0.49 1.34
C LYS A 23 12.48 0.62 1.25
N GLN A 24 12.68 1.60 0.37
CA GLN A 24 11.72 2.67 0.15
C GLN A 24 10.39 2.14 -0.40
N GLN A 25 10.45 1.16 -1.30
CA GLN A 25 9.27 0.53 -1.89
C GLN A 25 8.48 -0.25 -0.84
N LEU A 26 9.14 -1.01 0.03
CA LEU A 26 8.52 -1.69 1.17
C LEU A 26 7.90 -0.70 2.16
N ALA A 27 8.60 0.38 2.48
CA ALA A 27 8.08 1.43 3.36
C ALA A 27 6.84 2.11 2.77
N SER A 28 6.85 2.37 1.45
CA SER A 28 5.69 2.92 0.75
C SER A 28 4.49 1.98 0.79
N ILE A 29 4.69 0.67 0.60
CA ILE A 29 3.60 -0.32 0.68
C ILE A 29 3.04 -0.40 2.10
N ARG A 30 3.91 -0.40 3.12
CA ARG A 30 3.47 -0.37 4.53
C ARG A 30 2.63 0.85 4.84
N ASN A 31 3.09 2.04 4.46
CA ASN A 31 2.33 3.28 4.63
C ASN A 31 0.97 3.21 3.93
N THR A 32 0.89 2.61 2.73
CA THR A 32 -0.39 2.43 2.04
C THR A 32 -1.34 1.51 2.82
N VAL A 33 -0.85 0.40 3.39
CA VAL A 33 -1.67 -0.52 4.19
C VAL A 33 -2.10 0.10 5.51
N GLU A 34 -1.23 0.86 6.17
CA GLU A 34 -1.56 1.60 7.40
C GLU A 34 -2.60 2.68 7.13
N ALA A 35 -2.44 3.47 6.05
CA ALA A 35 -3.42 4.47 5.64
C ALA A 35 -4.78 3.85 5.29
N PHE A 36 -4.78 2.64 4.72
CA PHE A 36 -5.99 1.89 4.44
C PHE A 36 -6.66 1.43 5.74
N ALA A 37 -5.88 0.88 6.68
CA ALA A 37 -6.38 0.46 7.98
C ALA A 37 -6.96 1.64 8.77
N GLU A 38 -6.29 2.79 8.74
CA GLU A 38 -6.76 4.04 9.35
C GLU A 38 -8.07 4.50 8.70
N ALA A 39 -8.14 4.57 7.37
CA ALA A 39 -9.34 4.97 6.65
C ALA A 39 -10.52 4.01 6.91
N SER A 40 -10.24 2.72 7.08
CA SER A 40 -11.21 1.71 7.52
C SER A 40 -11.70 1.97 8.95
N ASP A 41 -10.81 2.31 9.88
CA ASP A 41 -11.18 2.57 11.28
C ASP A 41 -11.99 3.87 11.42
N THR A 42 -11.68 4.89 10.60
CA THR A 42 -12.40 6.18 10.58
C THR A 42 -13.62 6.18 9.67
N ALA A 43 -13.97 5.03 9.07
CA ALA A 43 -15.01 4.89 8.05
C ALA A 43 -14.92 5.96 6.93
N ASP A 44 -13.71 6.37 6.56
CA ASP A 44 -13.47 7.38 5.53
C ASP A 44 -13.57 6.72 4.15
N THR A 45 -14.79 6.61 3.67
CA THR A 45 -15.14 5.96 2.40
C THR A 45 -14.51 6.64 1.21
N THR A 46 -14.37 7.97 1.26
CA THR A 46 -13.74 8.75 0.20
C THR A 46 -12.25 8.41 0.11
N LYS A 47 -11.55 8.36 1.25
CA LYS A 47 -10.14 7.97 1.30
C LYS A 47 -9.95 6.51 0.90
N LEU A 48 -10.77 5.59 1.40
CA LEU A 48 -10.75 4.17 0.98
C LEU A 48 -10.93 4.01 -0.52
N ALA A 49 -11.96 4.63 -1.09
CA ALA A 49 -12.26 4.60 -2.53
C ALA A 49 -11.11 5.17 -3.37
N SER A 50 -10.47 6.26 -2.91
CA SER A 50 -9.33 6.86 -3.62
C SER A 50 -8.07 5.98 -3.65
N MET A 51 -7.97 5.04 -2.70
CA MET A 51 -6.85 4.12 -2.55
C MET A 51 -7.06 2.79 -3.28
N MET A 52 -8.23 2.57 -3.88
CA MET A 52 -8.55 1.37 -4.64
C MET A 52 -8.39 1.60 -6.15
N CYS A 53 -8.19 0.51 -6.90
CA CYS A 53 -8.41 0.50 -8.34
C CYS A 53 -9.87 0.79 -8.67
N GLU A 54 -10.14 1.17 -9.93
CA GLU A 54 -11.48 1.61 -10.36
C GLU A 54 -12.53 0.50 -10.18
N GLU A 55 -12.16 -0.74 -10.46
CA GLU A 55 -13.00 -1.93 -10.36
C GLU A 55 -13.38 -2.25 -8.89
N GLU A 56 -12.39 -2.27 -8.00
CA GLU A 56 -12.58 -2.55 -6.57
C GLU A 56 -13.30 -1.41 -5.87
N ARG A 57 -13.02 -0.17 -6.28
CA ARG A 57 -13.75 1.00 -5.80
C ARG A 57 -15.24 0.88 -6.11
N ALA A 58 -15.59 0.43 -7.32
CA ALA A 58 -17.00 0.25 -7.70
C ALA A 58 -17.69 -0.80 -6.81
N GLN A 59 -17.05 -1.95 -6.58
CA GLN A 59 -17.58 -3.00 -5.70
C GLN A 59 -17.67 -2.56 -4.23
N PHE A 60 -16.67 -1.79 -3.76
CA PHE A 60 -16.65 -1.28 -2.39
C PHE A 60 -17.75 -0.25 -2.15
N VAL A 61 -17.95 0.68 -3.09
CA VAL A 61 -19.01 1.69 -2.99
C VAL A 61 -20.39 1.05 -3.08
N ASP A 62 -20.58 0.06 -3.96
CA ASP A 62 -21.86 -0.66 -4.11
C ASP A 62 -22.23 -1.49 -2.86
N GLY A 63 -21.23 -2.07 -2.18
CA GLY A 63 -21.42 -2.84 -0.94
C GLY A 63 -21.43 -2.02 0.35
N PHE A 64 -21.21 -0.71 0.30
CA PHE A 64 -21.13 0.14 1.49
C PHE A 64 -22.48 0.82 1.77
N GLU A 65 -23.15 0.42 2.86
CA GLU A 65 -24.46 0.96 3.25
C GLU A 65 -24.41 2.32 3.99
N GLY A 66 -23.22 2.90 4.21
CA GLY A 66 -23.10 4.21 4.86
C GLY A 66 -23.27 5.38 3.88
N GLN A 67 -23.70 6.54 4.38
CA GLN A 67 -23.96 7.69 3.52
C GLN A 67 -22.65 8.26 2.96
N PRO A 68 -22.55 8.54 1.64
CA PRO A 68 -21.32 9.00 1.00
C PRO A 68 -20.83 10.39 1.46
N ASN A 69 -21.62 11.09 2.29
CA ASN A 69 -21.30 12.41 2.82
C ASN A 69 -20.99 12.40 4.33
N ASP A 70 -21.02 11.24 4.97
CA ASP A 70 -20.54 11.14 6.34
C ASP A 70 -19.02 11.30 6.30
N GLY A 71 -18.55 12.43 6.82
CA GLY A 71 -17.13 12.69 6.97
C GLY A 71 -16.47 11.63 7.87
N PRO A 72 -15.11 11.59 7.91
CA PRO A 72 -14.40 10.62 8.73
C PRO A 72 -14.88 10.67 10.18
N ILE A 73 -15.31 9.52 10.72
CA ILE A 73 -15.68 9.42 12.12
C ILE A 73 -14.43 9.23 12.97
N ALA A 74 -14.46 9.74 14.21
CA ALA A 74 -13.42 9.43 15.18
C ALA A 74 -13.55 7.94 15.56
N PRO A 75 -12.52 7.10 15.32
CA PRO A 75 -12.60 5.68 15.64
C PRO A 75 -12.71 5.49 17.15
N ALA A 76 -13.71 4.72 17.58
CA ALA A 76 -13.86 4.36 19.00
C ALA A 76 -12.63 3.58 19.52
N THR A 77 -12.03 2.77 18.65
CA THR A 77 -10.76 2.06 18.89
C THR A 77 -10.01 1.90 17.56
N ARG A 78 -8.76 2.37 17.49
CA ARG A 78 -7.87 2.02 16.37
C ARG A 78 -7.35 0.61 16.58
N GLN A 79 -7.60 -0.29 15.63
CA GLN A 79 -7.09 -1.66 15.75
C GLN A 79 -5.70 -1.75 15.11
N PRO A 80 -4.70 -2.30 15.82
CA PRO A 80 -3.38 -2.47 15.24
C PRO A 80 -3.46 -3.40 14.04
N VAL A 81 -2.92 -2.95 12.92
CA VAL A 81 -2.78 -3.77 11.71
C VAL A 81 -1.43 -4.46 11.75
N ASN A 82 -1.43 -5.79 11.73
CA ASN A 82 -0.20 -6.57 11.64
C ASN A 82 0.11 -6.81 10.16
N ILE A 83 1.21 -6.23 9.70
CA ILE A 83 1.70 -6.40 8.33
C ILE A 83 2.73 -7.54 8.33
N GLY A 84 2.38 -8.64 7.67
CA GLY A 84 3.20 -9.84 7.53
C GLY A 84 4.15 -9.76 6.33
N ALA A 85 4.19 -10.83 5.53
CA ALA A 85 5.04 -10.88 4.34
C ALA A 85 4.57 -9.86 3.28
N ILE A 86 5.54 -9.16 2.68
CA ILE A 86 5.33 -8.27 1.54
C ILE A 86 6.13 -8.84 0.36
N ASN A 87 5.43 -9.31 -0.66
CA ASN A 87 6.04 -9.78 -1.89
C ASN A 87 5.79 -8.75 -2.99
N VAL A 88 6.85 -8.26 -3.61
CA VAL A 88 6.76 -7.24 -4.66
C VAL A 88 7.29 -7.83 -5.96
N LYS A 89 6.51 -7.73 -7.02
CA LYS A 89 6.85 -8.18 -8.37
C LYS A 89 6.52 -7.08 -9.36
N ASP A 90 7.54 -6.45 -9.92
CA ASP A 90 7.40 -5.34 -10.88
C ASP A 90 6.51 -4.20 -10.32
N ASN A 91 5.30 -4.06 -10.87
CA ASN A 91 4.29 -3.07 -10.48
C ASN A 91 3.15 -3.68 -9.66
N THR A 92 3.27 -4.91 -9.18
CA THR A 92 2.30 -5.52 -8.26
C THR A 92 2.97 -5.90 -6.94
N ALA A 93 2.18 -5.90 -5.88
CA ALA A 93 2.62 -6.36 -4.57
C ALA A 93 1.51 -7.18 -3.91
N THR A 94 1.88 -8.17 -3.13
CA THR A 94 0.97 -8.85 -2.21
C THR A 94 1.45 -8.63 -0.78
N VAL A 95 0.51 -8.34 0.11
CA VAL A 95 0.77 -8.02 1.50
C VAL A 95 -0.16 -8.85 2.37
N GLU A 96 0.42 -9.61 3.28
CA GLU A 96 -0.34 -10.27 4.33
C GLU A 96 -0.70 -9.26 5.41
N VAL A 97 -1.98 -9.19 5.73
CA VAL A 97 -2.54 -8.26 6.71
C VAL A 97 -3.36 -9.06 7.70
N THR A 98 -3.12 -8.87 9.00
CA THR A 98 -3.92 -9.48 10.06
C THR A 98 -4.41 -8.40 11.01
N ARG A 99 -5.70 -8.42 11.33
CA ARG A 99 -6.33 -7.53 12.31
C ARG A 99 -7.07 -8.39 13.33
N PRO A 100 -6.43 -8.84 14.42
CA PRO A 100 -7.09 -9.70 15.41
C PRO A 100 -8.38 -9.05 15.96
N PRO A 101 -9.49 -9.79 16.08
CA PRO A 101 -9.61 -11.25 15.97
C PRO A 101 -9.85 -11.79 14.55
N SER A 102 -9.84 -10.96 13.52
CA SER A 102 -10.03 -11.38 12.13
C SER A 102 -8.87 -12.24 11.61
N ALA A 103 -9.19 -13.13 10.69
CA ALA A 103 -8.20 -13.96 9.99
C ALA A 103 -7.22 -13.10 9.18
N MET A 104 -6.04 -13.65 8.94
CA MET A 104 -5.07 -13.06 8.02
C MET A 104 -5.67 -13.03 6.60
N VAL A 105 -5.56 -11.88 5.94
CA VAL A 105 -5.99 -11.67 4.56
C VAL A 105 -4.80 -11.23 3.73
N THR A 106 -4.77 -11.64 2.47
CA THR A 106 -3.74 -11.21 1.52
C THR A 106 -4.30 -10.08 0.66
N LEU A 107 -3.79 -8.87 0.86
CA LEU A 107 -4.11 -7.73 0.03
C LEU A 107 -3.21 -7.73 -1.21
N LYS A 108 -3.80 -7.52 -2.37
CA LYS A 108 -3.06 -7.32 -3.61
C LYS A 108 -3.05 -5.83 -3.93
N LEU A 109 -1.89 -5.32 -4.30
CA LEU A 109 -1.67 -3.93 -4.67
C LEU A 109 -1.08 -3.83 -6.07
N LYS A 110 -1.43 -2.76 -6.77
CA LYS A 110 -0.84 -2.39 -8.06
C LYS A 110 -0.32 -0.97 -7.98
N ARG A 111 0.83 -0.73 -8.59
CA ARG A 111 1.43 0.61 -8.68
C ARG A 111 0.88 1.35 -9.89
N GLU A 112 0.14 2.42 -9.65
CA GLU A 112 -0.39 3.32 -10.67
C GLU A 112 0.16 4.73 -10.43
N ASN A 113 0.75 5.36 -11.46
CA ASN A 113 1.28 6.73 -11.37
C ASN A 113 2.21 6.96 -10.15
N ARG A 114 3.03 5.94 -9.83
CA ARG A 114 3.96 5.86 -8.67
C ARG A 114 3.30 5.65 -7.30
N THR A 115 1.98 5.57 -7.22
CA THR A 115 1.20 5.30 -6.00
C THR A 115 0.74 3.85 -5.97
N TRP A 116 0.78 3.20 -4.80
CA TRP A 116 0.20 1.86 -4.63
C TRP A 116 -1.28 1.96 -4.35
N LYS A 117 -2.07 1.19 -5.09
CA LYS A 117 -3.52 1.07 -4.91
C LYS A 117 -3.91 -0.37 -4.63
N LEU A 118 -4.99 -0.56 -3.88
CA LEU A 118 -5.59 -1.86 -3.65
C LEU A 118 -6.31 -2.31 -4.92
N CYS A 119 -5.79 -3.37 -5.52
CA CYS A 119 -6.31 -3.94 -6.75
C CYS A 119 -6.21 -5.44 -6.54
N ASN A 120 -7.35 -6.11 -6.46
CA ASN A 120 -7.44 -7.55 -6.44
C ASN A 120 -7.53 -8.02 -7.90
N PRO A 121 -6.41 -8.27 -8.62
CA PRO A 121 -6.48 -8.91 -9.92
C PRO A 121 -7.22 -10.23 -9.73
N SER A 122 -8.44 -10.26 -10.27
CA SER A 122 -9.23 -11.45 -10.55
C SER A 122 -8.48 -12.35 -11.51
#